data_AF-A0A527X3I8-F1
#
_entry.id   AF-A0A527X3I8-F1
#
_cell.length_a   1.000
_cell.length_b   1.000
_cell.length_c   1.000
_cell.angle_alpha   90.00
_cell.angle_beta   90.00
_cell.angle_gamma   90.00
#
_symmetry.space_group_name_H-M   'P 1'
#
loop_
_entity.id
_entity.type
_entity.pdbx_description
1 polymer ?
#
loop_
_entity_poly.entity_id
_entity_poly.type
_entity_poly.pdbx_seq_one_letter_code
_entity_poly.pdbx_strand_id
1 'polypeptide(L)'
;MYMRQTLEEDAGKTNEGVRLALYFQRKAPDITSWYDVLADTALASVVRTALGLPDSFATADIDKQAQLFGQKLDIKDFTDPEKLSKFLTRFTSMYEIAHPTSTAVTSVSVLFAQPTTVGISTDLMLAMQQLKF
;
A
#
# COMPACT_ATOMS: atom_id res chain seq x y z
N MET A 1 18.95 -23.70 8.91
CA MET A 1 19.01 -23.01 7.60
C MET A 1 17.67 -23.14 6.85
N TYR A 2 16.55 -22.76 7.49
CA TYR A 2 15.23 -22.70 6.85
C TYR A 2 14.52 -21.38 7.20
N MET A 3 14.75 -20.84 8.41
CA MET A 3 14.26 -19.50 8.78
C MET A 3 14.85 -18.36 7.93
N ARG A 4 16.12 -18.44 7.51
CA ARG A 4 16.72 -17.38 6.69
C ARG A 4 16.11 -17.30 5.29
N GLN A 5 15.80 -18.44 4.68
CA GLN A 5 15.21 -18.50 3.35
C GLN A 5 13.73 -18.09 3.35
N THR A 6 12.99 -18.43 4.42
CA THR A 6 11.62 -17.90 4.60
C THR A 6 11.63 -16.41 4.91
N LEU A 7 12.60 -15.89 5.67
CA LEU A 7 12.77 -14.45 5.90
C LEU A 7 13.19 -13.69 4.63
N GLU A 8 13.97 -14.31 3.74
CA GLU A 8 14.32 -13.74 2.43
C GLU A 8 13.17 -13.86 1.41
N GLU A 9 12.33 -14.90 1.47
CA GLU A 9 11.06 -14.98 0.73
C GLU A 9 9.99 -14.03 1.28
N ASP A 10 9.93 -13.81 2.60
CA ASP A 10 9.04 -12.83 3.25
C ASP A 10 9.51 -11.39 3.00
N ALA A 11 10.82 -11.14 2.90
CA ALA A 11 11.36 -9.88 2.40
C ALA A 11 11.20 -9.74 0.87
N GLY A 12 11.09 -10.83 0.11
CA GLY A 12 10.71 -10.82 -1.31
C GLY A 12 9.22 -10.53 -1.53
N LYS A 13 8.38 -10.91 -0.55
CA LYS A 13 6.97 -10.50 -0.38
C LYS A 13 6.84 -9.14 0.31
N THR A 14 7.86 -8.27 0.22
CA THR A 14 7.75 -6.86 0.59
C THR A 14 6.71 -6.18 -0.31
N ASN A 15 5.48 -6.30 0.18
CA ASN A 15 4.23 -5.62 -0.10
C ASN A 15 3.95 -5.33 -1.59
N GLU A 16 3.30 -6.29 -2.26
CA GLU A 16 2.78 -6.13 -3.62
C GLU A 16 1.93 -4.87 -3.79
N GLY A 17 1.19 -4.47 -2.75
CA GLY A 17 0.51 -3.18 -2.67
C GLY A 17 1.49 -2.01 -2.80
N VAL A 18 2.56 -1.98 -2.00
CA VAL A 18 3.61 -0.95 -2.13
C VAL A 18 4.23 -0.93 -3.54
N ARG A 19 4.48 -2.10 -4.13
CA ARG A 19 4.99 -2.19 -5.52
C ARG A 19 4.03 -1.56 -6.52
N LEU A 20 2.74 -1.85 -6.40
CA LEU A 20 1.68 -1.27 -7.23
C LEU A 20 1.58 0.26 -7.03
N ALA A 21 1.67 0.73 -5.79
CA ALA A 21 1.64 2.15 -5.47
C ALA A 21 2.83 2.92 -6.08
N LEU A 22 4.05 2.40 -5.94
CA LEU A 22 5.25 3.00 -6.53
C LEU A 22 5.22 2.97 -8.06
N TYR A 23 4.69 1.87 -8.64
CA TYR A 23 4.47 1.78 -10.08
C TYR A 23 3.51 2.87 -10.57
N PHE A 24 2.38 3.03 -9.89
CA PHE A 24 1.39 4.07 -10.20
C PHE A 24 1.99 5.47 -10.07
N GLN A 25 2.72 5.76 -8.99
CA GLN A 25 3.37 7.05 -8.78
C GLN A 25 4.32 7.43 -9.92
N ARG A 26 5.10 6.46 -10.42
CA ARG A 26 6.03 6.68 -11.55
C ARG A 26 5.31 6.94 -12.86
N LYS A 27 4.15 6.30 -13.07
CA LYS A 27 3.35 6.41 -14.31
C LYS A 27 2.35 7.55 -14.27
N ALA A 28 1.99 8.06 -13.10
CA ALA A 28 1.01 9.13 -12.92
C ALA A 28 1.20 10.35 -13.85
N PRO A 29 2.43 10.85 -14.12
CA PRO A 29 2.64 11.97 -15.03
C PRO A 29 2.32 11.65 -16.50
N ASP A 30 2.40 10.37 -16.90
CA ASP A 30 2.15 9.91 -18.27
C ASP A 30 0.65 9.62 -18.52
N ILE A 31 -0.18 9.62 -17.47
CA ILE A 31 -1.61 9.29 -17.56
C ILE A 31 -2.37 10.50 -18.09
N THR A 32 -2.94 10.37 -19.29
CA THR A 32 -3.72 11.44 -19.94
C THR A 32 -5.20 11.11 -20.08
N SER A 33 -5.54 9.82 -20.04
CA SER A 33 -6.90 9.32 -20.16
C SER A 33 -7.16 8.12 -19.23
N TRP A 34 -8.44 7.89 -18.88
CA TRP A 34 -8.83 6.68 -18.15
C TRP A 34 -8.61 5.42 -18.97
N TYR A 35 -8.56 5.52 -20.30
CA TYR A 35 -8.19 4.42 -21.18
C TYR A 35 -6.71 4.04 -21.01
N ASP A 36 -5.82 5.00 -20.76
CA ASP A 36 -4.40 4.73 -20.47
C ASP A 36 -4.26 3.92 -19.17
N VAL A 37 -5.06 4.29 -18.16
CA VAL A 37 -5.15 3.56 -16.89
C VAL A 37 -5.68 2.15 -17.11
N LEU A 38 -6.72 1.99 -17.91
CA LEU A 38 -7.37 0.69 -18.17
C LEU A 38 -6.54 -0.22 -19.08
N ALA A 39 -5.68 0.35 -19.92
CA ALA A 39 -4.75 -0.39 -20.77
C ALA A 39 -3.62 -1.06 -19.99
N ASP A 40 -3.29 -0.55 -18.80
CA ASP A 40 -2.29 -1.12 -17.90
C ASP A 40 -2.97 -1.82 -16.72
N THR A 41 -2.79 -3.13 -16.63
CA THR A 41 -3.44 -3.97 -15.61
C THR A 41 -3.06 -3.57 -14.18
N ALA A 42 -1.84 -3.08 -13.96
CA ALA A 42 -1.38 -2.62 -12.65
C ALA A 42 -2.04 -1.27 -12.29
N LEU A 43 -2.12 -0.33 -13.23
CA LEU A 43 -2.81 0.95 -12.99
C LEU A 43 -4.32 0.74 -12.75
N ALA A 44 -4.96 -0.09 -13.57
CA ALA A 44 -6.36 -0.46 -13.41
C ALA A 44 -6.64 -1.16 -12.09
N SER A 45 -5.72 -2.02 -11.63
CA SER A 45 -5.82 -2.67 -10.31
C SER A 45 -5.77 -1.64 -9.19
N VAL A 46 -4.81 -0.72 -9.20
CA VAL A 46 -4.67 0.34 -8.19
C VAL A 46 -5.95 1.18 -8.08
N VAL A 47 -6.49 1.65 -9.21
CA VAL A 47 -7.71 2.46 -9.22
C VAL A 47 -8.92 1.68 -8.72
N ARG A 48 -9.11 0.42 -9.16
CA ARG A 48 -10.21 -0.43 -8.68
C ARG A 48 -10.13 -0.65 -7.18
N THR A 49 -8.95 -1.01 -6.67
CA THR A 49 -8.74 -1.23 -5.23
C THR A 49 -8.95 0.06 -4.44
N ALA A 50 -8.44 1.20 -4.90
CA ALA A 50 -8.64 2.50 -4.23
C ALA A 50 -10.11 2.91 -4.14
N LEU A 51 -10.91 2.54 -5.15
CA LEU A 51 -12.35 2.75 -5.20
C LEU A 51 -13.16 1.66 -4.47
N GLY A 52 -12.51 0.60 -3.97
CA GLY A 52 -13.17 -0.53 -3.31
C GLY A 52 -14.01 -1.38 -4.27
N LEU A 53 -13.64 -1.43 -5.55
CA LEU A 53 -14.34 -2.21 -6.55
C LEU A 53 -13.83 -3.67 -6.54
N PRO A 54 -14.73 -4.66 -6.68
CA PRO A 54 -14.33 -6.07 -6.75
C PRO A 54 -13.62 -6.39 -8.06
N ASP A 55 -12.83 -7.46 -8.08
CA ASP A 55 -12.10 -7.88 -9.29
C ASP A 55 -13.01 -8.20 -10.48
N SER A 56 -14.23 -8.68 -10.21
CA SER A 56 -15.24 -8.94 -11.24
C SER A 56 -15.59 -7.69 -12.06
N PHE A 57 -15.35 -6.49 -11.52
CA PHE A 57 -15.56 -5.23 -12.24
C PHE A 57 -14.68 -5.11 -13.49
N ALA A 58 -13.51 -5.77 -13.55
CA ALA A 58 -12.68 -5.76 -14.75
C ALA A 58 -13.32 -6.44 -15.96
N THR A 59 -14.37 -7.25 -15.75
CA THR A 59 -15.13 -7.88 -16.83
C THR A 59 -16.20 -6.97 -17.44
N ALA A 60 -16.46 -5.82 -16.81
CA ALA A 60 -17.40 -4.83 -17.34
C ALA A 60 -16.86 -4.18 -18.62
N ASP A 61 -17.77 -3.62 -19.41
CA ASP A 61 -17.41 -2.84 -20.59
C ASP A 61 -16.42 -1.71 -20.25
N ILE A 62 -15.37 -1.56 -21.07
CA ILE A 62 -14.28 -0.61 -20.81
C ILE A 62 -14.77 0.84 -20.73
N ASP A 63 -15.79 1.21 -21.50
CA ASP A 63 -16.37 2.55 -21.47
C ASP A 63 -17.10 2.80 -20.15
N LYS A 64 -17.78 1.78 -19.62
CA LYS A 64 -18.42 1.85 -18.30
C LYS A 64 -17.39 1.95 -17.17
N GLN A 65 -16.28 1.23 -17.29
CA GLN A 65 -15.18 1.33 -16.33
C GLN A 65 -14.58 2.75 -16.33
N ALA A 66 -14.25 3.28 -17.51
CA ALA A 66 -13.70 4.62 -17.68
C ALA A 66 -14.66 5.70 -17.16
N GLN A 67 -15.94 5.58 -17.48
CA GLN A 67 -16.98 6.49 -17.01
C GLN A 67 -17.07 6.48 -15.48
N LEU A 68 -17.08 5.30 -14.85
CA LEU A 68 -17.17 5.19 -13.40
C LEU A 68 -15.92 5.76 -12.71
N PHE A 69 -14.73 5.53 -13.26
CA PHE A 69 -13.50 6.12 -12.74
C PHE A 69 -13.56 7.65 -12.81
N GLY A 70 -13.92 8.20 -13.96
CA GLY A 70 -14.06 9.65 -14.14
C GLY A 70 -15.17 10.31 -13.32
N GLN A 71 -16.20 9.57 -12.91
CA GLN A 71 -17.21 10.07 -11.97
C GLN A 71 -16.72 10.14 -10.52
N LYS A 72 -15.73 9.32 -10.16
CA LYS A 72 -15.25 9.19 -8.78
C LYS A 72 -13.92 9.91 -8.54
N LEU A 73 -13.12 10.10 -9.58
CA LEU A 73 -11.79 10.66 -9.54
C LEU A 73 -11.63 11.66 -10.70
N ASP A 74 -10.91 12.75 -10.45
CA ASP A 74 -10.42 13.61 -11.53
C ASP A 74 -9.02 13.12 -11.92
N ILE A 75 -8.82 12.81 -13.20
CA ILE A 75 -7.53 12.34 -13.71
C ILE A 75 -6.42 13.39 -13.51
N LYS A 76 -6.78 14.67 -13.48
CA LYS A 76 -5.86 15.78 -13.24
C LYS A 76 -5.28 15.74 -11.83
N ASP A 77 -5.97 15.11 -10.88
CA ASP A 77 -5.47 14.97 -9.51
C ASP A 77 -4.19 14.12 -9.43
N PHE A 78 -3.92 13.28 -10.43
CA PHE A 78 -2.67 12.50 -10.50
C PHE A 78 -1.44 13.33 -10.89
N THR A 79 -1.64 14.55 -11.40
CA THR A 79 -0.54 15.49 -11.67
C THR A 79 -0.14 16.32 -10.46
N ASP A 80 -1.01 16.40 -9.45
CA ASP A 80 -0.76 17.08 -8.19
C ASP A 80 -0.10 16.10 -7.20
N PRO A 81 1.14 16.36 -6.75
CA PRO A 81 1.87 15.43 -5.90
C PRO A 81 1.20 15.19 -4.54
N GLU A 82 0.49 16.18 -3.98
CA GLU A 82 -0.22 16.02 -2.71
C GLU A 82 -1.47 15.16 -2.87
N LYS A 83 -2.24 15.40 -3.95
CA LYS A 83 -3.44 14.60 -4.23
C LYS A 83 -3.08 13.18 -4.63
N LEU A 84 -2.04 12.99 -5.42
CA LEU A 84 -1.48 11.68 -5.76
C LEU A 84 -1.06 10.93 -4.49
N SER A 85 -0.35 11.59 -3.57
CA SER A 85 0.03 10.98 -2.29
C SER A 85 -1.19 10.56 -1.46
N LYS A 86 -2.25 11.39 -1.40
CA LYS A 86 -3.51 11.04 -0.71
C LYS A 86 -4.22 9.86 -1.37
N PHE A 87 -4.25 9.82 -2.69
CA PHE A 87 -4.82 8.72 -3.46
C PHE A 87 -4.07 7.40 -3.19
N LEU A 88 -2.74 7.42 -3.25
CA LEU A 88 -1.91 6.24 -2.98
C LEU A 88 -2.04 5.78 -1.52
N THR A 89 -2.15 6.71 -0.57
CA THR A 89 -2.45 6.38 0.83
C THR A 89 -3.76 5.60 0.93
N ARG A 90 -4.84 6.11 0.32
CA ARG A 90 -6.14 5.41 0.27
C ARG A 90 -6.02 4.03 -0.38
N PHE A 91 -5.32 3.93 -1.51
CA PHE A 91 -5.08 2.66 -2.17
C PHE A 91 -4.40 1.65 -1.22
N THR A 92 -3.31 2.03 -0.55
CA THR A 92 -2.61 1.12 0.37
C THR A 92 -3.50 0.67 1.51
N SER A 93 -4.30 1.57 2.10
CA SER A 93 -5.27 1.19 3.14
C SER A 93 -6.31 0.19 2.62
N MET A 94 -6.85 0.40 1.43
CA MET A 94 -7.83 -0.51 0.83
C MET A 94 -7.20 -1.85 0.42
N TYR A 95 -5.94 -1.83 -0.02
CA TYR A 95 -5.21 -3.02 -0.41
C TYR A 95 -4.99 -3.95 0.78
N GLU A 96 -4.58 -3.41 1.94
CA GLU A 96 -4.40 -4.18 3.18
C GLU A 96 -5.73 -4.77 3.70
N ILE A 97 -6.86 -4.09 3.49
CA ILE A 97 -8.19 -4.62 3.82
C ILE A 97 -8.56 -5.79 2.91
N ALA A 98 -8.28 -5.68 1.61
CA ALA A 98 -8.60 -6.72 0.63
C ALA A 98 -7.63 -7.91 0.68
N HIS A 99 -6.39 -7.67 1.08
CA HIS A 99 -5.32 -8.67 1.20
C HIS A 99 -4.77 -8.64 2.62
N PRO A 100 -5.54 -9.14 3.61
CA PRO A 100 -5.05 -9.22 4.97
C PRO A 100 -3.84 -10.15 4.98
N THR A 101 -2.65 -9.57 4.98
CA THR A 101 -1.45 -10.32 5.31
C THR A 101 -1.64 -10.85 6.72
N SER A 102 -1.30 -12.12 6.97
CA SER A 102 -1.46 -12.75 8.29
C SER A 102 -0.56 -12.13 9.39
N THR A 103 -0.03 -10.94 9.17
CA THR A 103 0.77 -10.15 10.10
C THR A 103 0.24 -8.72 10.11
N ALA A 104 -0.97 -8.55 10.66
CA ALA A 104 -1.44 -7.27 11.16
C ALA A 104 -0.58 -6.84 12.36
N VAL A 105 0.67 -6.45 12.14
CA VAL A 105 1.50 -5.76 13.14
C VAL A 105 2.56 -4.90 12.45
N THR A 106 2.58 -3.62 12.82
CA THR A 106 3.75 -2.71 12.72
C THR A 106 4.25 -2.29 11.34
N SER A 107 3.53 -1.41 10.64
CA SER A 107 4.17 -0.59 9.58
C SER A 107 3.77 0.88 9.64
N VAL A 108 2.49 1.17 9.92
CA VAL A 108 2.03 2.57 10.06
C VAL A 108 2.60 3.23 11.33
N SER A 109 2.74 2.46 12.43
CA SER A 109 3.38 2.96 13.66
C SER A 109 4.87 3.28 13.48
N VAL A 110 5.54 2.72 12.47
CA VAL A 110 6.99 2.94 12.25
C VAL A 110 7.23 4.15 11.34
N LEU A 111 6.29 4.48 10.45
CA LEU A 111 6.38 5.65 9.57
C LEU A 111 6.01 6.97 10.28
N PHE A 112 5.13 6.91 11.31
CA PHE A 112 4.65 8.10 12.03
C PHE A 112 5.11 8.19 13.49
N ALA A 113 5.75 7.17 14.07
CA ALA A 113 6.41 7.33 15.37
C ALA A 113 7.72 8.10 15.19
N GLN A 114 7.65 9.42 15.34
CA GLN A 114 8.77 10.16 15.90
C GLN A 114 9.20 9.48 17.22
N PRO A 115 10.50 9.37 17.54
CA PRO A 115 10.98 8.62 18.68
C PRO A 115 10.70 9.41 19.96
N THR A 116 9.53 9.23 20.55
CA THR A 116 9.30 9.58 21.94
C THR A 116 8.88 8.33 22.69
N THR A 117 9.89 7.73 23.33
CA THR A 117 9.77 6.88 24.52
C THR A 117 8.96 5.60 24.34
N VAL A 118 9.47 4.66 23.54
CA VAL A 118 9.11 3.24 23.67
C VAL A 118 9.82 2.70 24.90
N GLY A 119 9.05 2.18 25.86
CA GLY A 119 9.48 1.67 27.16
C GLY A 119 10.42 0.47 27.09
N ILE A 120 11.69 0.73 26.78
CA ILE A 120 12.82 -0.17 26.99
C ILE A 120 13.53 0.24 28.28
N SER A 121 12.87 0.07 29.43
CA SER A 121 13.52 0.37 30.73
C SER A 121 13.16 -0.61 31.84
N THR A 122 12.02 -1.29 31.78
CA THR A 122 11.62 -2.23 32.85
C THR A 122 12.36 -3.57 32.74
N ASP A 123 12.57 -4.07 31.53
CA ASP A 123 13.25 -5.36 31.31
C ASP A 123 14.76 -5.28 31.57
N LEU A 124 15.38 -4.15 31.22
CA LEU A 124 16.81 -3.91 31.48
C LEU A 124 17.09 -3.68 32.97
N MET A 125 16.16 -3.09 33.72
CA MET A 125 16.28 -2.96 35.18
C MET A 125 16.16 -4.31 35.91
N LEU A 126 15.35 -5.25 35.41
CA LEU A 126 15.28 -6.60 35.98
C LEU A 126 16.54 -7.42 35.66
N ALA A 127 17.07 -7.31 34.45
CA ALA A 127 18.27 -8.05 34.01
C ALA A 127 19.54 -7.66 34.79
N MET A 128 19.65 -6.42 35.26
CA MET A 128 20.79 -5.96 36.07
C MET A 128 20.74 -6.44 37.52
N GLN A 129 19.57 -6.82 38.04
CA GLN A 129 19.40 -7.26 39.43
C GLN A 129 19.66 -8.76 39.63
N GLN A 130 19.69 -9.55 38.55
CA GLN A 130 20.04 -10.97 38.56
C GLN A 130 21.55 -11.25 38.40
N LEU A 131 22.37 -10.22 38.15
CA LEU A 131 23.83 -10.35 37.97
C LEU A 131 24.63 -10.15 39.27
N LYS A 132 23.96 -10.21 40.42
CA LYS A 132 24.59 -10.27 41.74
C LYS A 132 24.00 -11.42 42.52
N PHE A 133 24.44 -12.64 42.24
CA PHE A 133 24.78 -13.70 43.21
C PHE A 133 25.69 -14.71 42.51
#